data_AF-A0A832ICS0-F1
#
_entry.id   AF-A0A832ICS0-F1
#
_cell.length_a   1.000
_cell.length_b   1.000
_cell.length_c   1.000
_cell.angle_alpha   90.00
_cell.angle_beta   90.00
_cell.angle_gamma   90.00
#
_symmetry.space_group_name_H-M   'P 1'
#
loop_
_entity.id
_entity.type
_entity.pdbx_description
1 polymer ?
#
loop_
_entity_poly.entity_id
_entity_poly.type
_entity_poly.pdbx_seq_one_letter_code
_entity_poly.pdbx_strand_id
1 'polypeptide(L)'
;MPSHIKKNHNEKGIALVTAILACVILFALAMLVIHLSTGDLRVSAKMSGEKKAAIAAEAGIHSLIQNLDPENLASASRSRVPIDSATDPNSVYSVSTPSTPTVGPTFVPMTGYSIGGGQSWGYRVYEATVTGEHLSYNTRVDIDIGVGHGPVEITTMSR
;
A
#
# COMPACT_ATOMS: atom_id res chain seq x y z
N MET A 1 -15.22 51.09 -68.20
CA MET A 1 -15.01 49.63 -68.14
C MET A 1 -13.69 49.37 -67.42
N PRO A 2 -13.68 48.82 -66.20
CA PRO A 2 -12.47 48.24 -65.62
C PRO A 2 -12.57 46.71 -65.50
N SER A 3 -11.42 46.07 -65.70
CA SER A 3 -11.20 44.64 -65.85
C SER A 3 -11.32 43.85 -64.55
N HIS A 4 -12.18 42.83 -64.53
CA HIS A 4 -12.23 41.81 -63.49
C HIS A 4 -11.02 40.86 -63.59
N ILE A 5 -10.05 41.01 -62.69
CA ILE A 5 -8.98 40.02 -62.50
C ILE A 5 -9.50 38.94 -61.53
N LYS A 6 -9.85 37.76 -62.04
CA LYS A 6 -10.13 36.56 -61.22
C LYS A 6 -8.81 35.85 -60.89
N LYS A 7 -8.37 35.91 -59.63
CA LYS A 7 -7.26 35.08 -59.08
C LYS A 7 -7.83 34.08 -58.06
N ASN A 8 -8.56 33.06 -58.50
CA ASN A 8 -9.31 32.19 -57.56
C ASN A 8 -8.77 30.74 -57.45
N HIS A 9 -7.67 30.40 -58.14
CA HIS A 9 -7.17 29.02 -58.19
C HIS A 9 -6.09 28.69 -57.14
N ASN A 10 -5.28 29.67 -56.71
CA ASN A 10 -4.17 29.43 -55.77
C ASN A 10 -4.63 29.43 -54.29
N GLU A 11 -5.63 30.26 -53.95
CA GLU A 11 -6.14 30.39 -52.58
C GLU A 11 -6.86 29.12 -52.10
N LYS A 12 -7.57 28.42 -52.99
CA LYS A 12 -8.29 27.18 -52.68
C LYS A 12 -7.35 26.03 -52.31
N GLY A 13 -6.19 25.95 -52.96
CA GLY A 13 -5.17 24.95 -52.65
C GLY A 13 -4.53 25.21 -51.29
N ILE A 14 -4.20 26.47 -50.99
CA ILE A 14 -3.65 26.86 -49.68
C ILE A 14 -4.67 26.60 -48.58
N ALA A 15 -5.95 26.95 -48.79
CA ALA A 15 -7.03 26.70 -47.83
C ALA A 15 -7.21 25.20 -47.52
N LEU A 16 -7.09 24.33 -48.54
CA LEU A 16 -7.14 22.88 -48.34
C LEU A 16 -5.97 22.40 -47.46
N VAL A 17 -4.76 22.89 -47.74
CA VAL A 17 -3.56 22.51 -46.98
C VAL A 17 -3.65 23.00 -45.53
N THR A 18 -4.08 24.24 -45.28
CA THR A 18 -4.29 24.72 -43.91
C THR A 18 -5.38 23.96 -43.17
N ALA A 19 -6.47 23.59 -43.85
CA ALA A 19 -7.52 22.76 -43.25
C ALA A 19 -6.99 21.38 -42.85
N ILE A 20 -6.23 20.71 -43.72
CA ILE A 20 -5.61 19.41 -43.41
C ILE A 20 -4.59 19.55 -42.28
N LEU A 21 -3.75 20.58 -42.30
CA LEU A 21 -2.78 20.84 -41.25
C LEU A 21 -3.46 21.08 -39.89
N ALA A 22 -4.55 21.84 -39.86
CA ALA A 22 -5.36 22.03 -38.66
C ALA A 22 -5.97 20.70 -38.16
N CYS A 23 -6.49 19.86 -39.06
CA CYS A 23 -7.01 18.53 -38.70
C CYS A 23 -5.92 17.62 -38.11
N VAL A 24 -4.71 17.62 -38.67
CA VAL A 24 -3.58 16.83 -38.15
C VAL A 24 -3.16 17.32 -36.76
N ILE A 25 -3.13 18.63 -36.53
CA ILE A 25 -2.82 19.20 -35.21
C ILE A 25 -3.89 18.78 -34.19
N LEU A 26 -5.18 18.90 -34.51
CA LEU A 26 -6.27 18.47 -33.62
C LEU A 26 -6.21 16.98 -33.30
N PHE A 27 -5.87 16.14 -34.29
CA PHE A 27 -5.70 14.71 -34.09
C PHE A 27 -4.53 14.39 -33.15
N ALA A 28 -3.39 15.06 -33.34
CA ALA A 28 -2.23 14.93 -32.45
C ALA A 28 -2.56 15.35 -31.01
N LEU A 29 -3.30 16.45 -30.83
CA LEU A 29 -3.76 16.90 -29.51
C LEU A 29 -4.75 15.92 -28.89
N ALA A 30 -5.68 15.37 -29.67
CA ALA A 30 -6.63 14.37 -29.18
C ALA A 30 -5.91 13.11 -28.66
N MET A 31 -4.91 12.62 -29.40
CA MET A 31 -4.08 11.49 -28.95
C MET A 31 -3.28 11.82 -27.67
N LEU A 32 -2.71 13.03 -27.59
CA LEU A 32 -1.97 13.47 -26.41
C LEU A 32 -2.85 13.49 -25.16
N VAL A 33 -4.06 14.06 -25.25
CA VAL A 33 -5.01 14.12 -24.13
C VAL A 33 -5.39 12.72 -23.67
N ILE A 34 -5.71 11.81 -24.60
CA ILE A 34 -6.04 10.41 -24.25
C ILE A 34 -4.89 9.73 -23.52
N HIS A 35 -3.65 9.95 -23.98
CA HIS A 35 -2.47 9.35 -23.36
C HIS A 35 -2.28 9.84 -21.93
N LEU A 36 -2.36 11.15 -21.70
CA LEU A 36 -2.23 11.75 -20.37
C LEU A 36 -3.36 11.27 -19.43
N SER A 37 -4.62 11.30 -19.88
CA SER A 37 -5.76 10.84 -19.07
C SER A 37 -5.67 9.36 -18.71
N THR A 38 -5.20 8.52 -19.64
CA THR A 38 -5.02 7.08 -19.36
C THR A 38 -3.91 6.85 -18.32
N GLY A 39 -2.83 7.63 -18.39
CA GLY A 39 -1.76 7.62 -17.39
C GLY A 39 -2.28 7.95 -15.99
N ASP A 40 -3.01 9.06 -15.87
CA ASP A 40 -3.56 9.54 -14.61
C ASP A 40 -4.59 8.57 -14.01
N LEU A 41 -5.45 7.98 -14.85
CA LEU A 41 -6.41 6.96 -14.41
C LEU A 41 -5.71 5.73 -13.85
N ARG A 42 -4.63 5.28 -14.50
CA ARG A 42 -3.88 4.09 -14.05
C ARG A 42 -3.19 4.34 -12.71
N VAL A 43 -2.59 5.51 -12.53
CA VAL A 43 -1.96 5.90 -11.25
C VAL A 43 -3.01 6.01 -10.15
N SER A 44 -4.15 6.65 -10.43
CA SER A 44 -5.24 6.81 -9.48
C SER A 44 -5.84 5.45 -9.05
N ALA A 45 -6.02 4.53 -10.01
CA ALA A 45 -6.49 3.18 -9.74
C ALA A 45 -5.50 2.41 -8.85
N LYS A 46 -4.19 2.50 -9.13
CA LYS A 46 -3.15 1.88 -8.31
C LYS A 46 -3.14 2.44 -6.89
N MET A 47 -3.26 3.76 -6.75
CA MET A 47 -3.29 4.42 -5.44
C MET A 47 -4.51 4.02 -4.61
N SER A 48 -5.67 3.82 -5.24
CA SER A 48 -6.84 3.26 -4.55
C SER A 48 -6.57 1.84 -4.03
N GLY A 49 -5.95 0.98 -4.86
CA GLY A 49 -5.55 -0.36 -4.45
C GLY A 49 -4.53 -0.37 -3.31
N GLU A 50 -3.51 0.49 -3.37
CA GLU A 50 -2.48 0.61 -2.33
C GLU A 50 -3.10 1.04 -0.99
N LYS A 51 -4.05 1.99 -1.00
CA LYS A 51 -4.80 2.37 0.22
C LYS A 51 -5.59 1.21 0.81
N LYS A 52 -6.28 0.44 -0.04
CA LYS A 52 -7.01 -0.75 0.41
C LYS A 52 -6.09 -1.82 0.99
N ALA A 53 -4.96 -2.07 0.33
CA ALA A 53 -3.93 -2.98 0.82
C ALA A 53 -3.35 -2.51 2.17
N ALA A 54 -3.10 -1.21 2.35
CA ALA A 54 -2.64 -0.65 3.61
C ALA A 54 -3.68 -0.81 4.74
N ILE A 55 -4.96 -0.56 4.45
CA ILE A 55 -6.06 -0.79 5.42
C ILE A 55 -6.15 -2.28 5.79
N ALA A 56 -5.94 -3.18 4.83
CA ALA A 56 -5.86 -4.62 5.10
C ALA A 56 -4.68 -4.96 6.02
N ALA A 57 -3.50 -4.39 5.79
CA ALA A 57 -2.35 -4.58 6.65
C ALA A 57 -2.62 -4.09 8.08
N GLU A 58 -3.23 -2.92 8.25
CA GLU A 58 -3.67 -2.40 9.57
C GLU A 58 -4.65 -3.35 10.28
N ALA A 59 -5.64 -3.90 9.56
CA ALA A 59 -6.56 -4.89 10.12
C ALA A 59 -5.81 -6.18 10.54
N GLY A 60 -4.80 -6.59 9.77
CA GLY A 60 -3.92 -7.70 10.12
C GLY A 60 -3.07 -7.42 11.36
N ILE A 61 -2.55 -6.21 11.52
CA ILE A 61 -1.83 -5.78 12.72
C ILE A 61 -2.75 -5.83 13.93
N HIS A 62 -3.98 -5.35 13.79
CA HIS A 62 -4.96 -5.41 14.88
C HIS A 62 -5.27 -6.86 15.27
N SER A 63 -5.47 -7.73 14.28
CA SER A 63 -5.68 -9.17 14.48
C SER A 63 -4.48 -9.83 15.16
N LEU A 64 -3.25 -9.48 14.77
CA LEU A 64 -2.02 -9.94 15.40
C LEU A 64 -1.99 -9.56 16.89
N ILE A 65 -2.26 -8.29 17.22
CA ILE A 65 -2.24 -7.82 18.62
C ILE A 65 -3.27 -8.54 19.48
N GLN A 66 -4.47 -8.80 18.94
CA GLN A 66 -5.54 -9.49 19.69
C GLN A 66 -5.25 -10.97 19.92
N ASN A 67 -4.60 -11.64 18.97
CA ASN A 67 -4.42 -13.09 18.99
C ASN A 67 -2.98 -13.50 19.37
N LEU A 68 -2.14 -12.56 19.79
CA LEU A 68 -0.77 -12.85 20.20
C LEU A 68 -0.77 -13.60 21.54
N ASP A 69 -0.56 -14.91 21.46
CA ASP A 69 -0.33 -15.76 22.62
C ASP A 69 1.17 -16.10 22.74
N PRO A 70 1.86 -15.70 23.82
CA PRO A 70 3.27 -16.01 24.04
C PRO A 70 3.57 -17.52 24.19
N GLU A 71 2.57 -18.33 24.57
CA GLU A 71 2.70 -19.78 24.72
C GLU A 71 2.40 -20.51 23.40
N ASN A 72 1.66 -19.88 22.49
CA ASN A 72 1.31 -20.43 21.18
C ASN A 72 1.35 -19.35 20.08
N LEU A 73 2.55 -19.00 19.62
CA LEU A 73 2.74 -17.97 18.59
C LEU A 73 2.03 -18.28 17.26
N ALA A 74 1.85 -19.56 16.94
CA ALA A 74 1.14 -19.98 15.73
C ALA A 74 -0.34 -19.56 15.71
N SER A 75 -0.95 -19.31 16.88
CA SER A 75 -2.34 -18.87 17.00
C SER A 75 -2.61 -17.51 16.35
N ALA A 76 -1.60 -16.63 16.29
CA ALA A 76 -1.66 -15.32 15.67
C ALA A 76 -1.48 -15.36 14.14
N SER A 77 -0.99 -16.47 13.60
CA SER A 77 -0.79 -16.64 12.16
C SER A 77 -2.12 -16.70 11.43
N ARG A 78 -2.23 -15.96 10.32
CA ARG A 78 -3.42 -15.86 9.48
C ARG A 78 -3.01 -15.79 8.02
N SER A 79 -3.78 -16.42 7.15
CA SER A 79 -3.50 -16.40 5.71
C SER A 79 -4.75 -16.00 4.94
N ARG A 80 -4.62 -14.93 4.16
CA ARG A 80 -5.64 -14.43 3.22
C ARG A 80 -7.03 -14.29 3.85
N VAL A 81 -7.09 -13.63 5.00
CA VAL A 81 -8.37 -13.35 5.66
C VAL A 81 -8.95 -12.05 5.11
N PRO A 82 -10.18 -12.06 4.59
CA PRO A 82 -10.84 -10.82 4.15
C PRO A 82 -11.19 -9.95 5.36
N ILE A 83 -11.04 -8.62 5.21
CA ILE A 83 -11.45 -7.67 6.26
C ILE A 83 -12.98 -7.69 6.43
N ASP A 84 -13.69 -7.63 5.30
CA ASP A 84 -15.15 -7.70 5.23
C ASP A 84 -15.53 -8.53 4.01
N SER A 85 -15.95 -9.78 4.24
CA SER A 85 -16.36 -10.69 3.17
C SER A 85 -17.68 -10.31 2.49
N ALA A 86 -18.51 -9.48 3.12
CA ALA A 86 -19.80 -9.07 2.57
C ALA A 86 -19.67 -7.91 1.59
N THR A 87 -18.80 -6.95 1.89
CA THR A 87 -18.67 -5.71 1.11
C THR A 87 -17.40 -5.64 0.27
N ASP A 88 -16.27 -6.16 0.76
CA ASP A 88 -14.97 -6.11 0.06
C ASP A 88 -14.15 -7.39 0.26
N PRO A 89 -14.55 -8.52 -0.36
CA PRO A 89 -13.87 -9.81 -0.21
C PRO A 89 -12.46 -9.84 -0.81
N ASN A 90 -12.09 -8.83 -1.61
CA ASN A 90 -10.81 -8.75 -2.30
C ASN A 90 -9.73 -8.04 -1.48
N SER A 91 -10.11 -7.32 -0.41
CA SER A 91 -9.18 -6.74 0.56
C SER A 91 -8.87 -7.77 1.64
N VAL A 92 -7.68 -8.37 1.57
CA VAL A 92 -7.28 -9.49 2.43
C VAL A 92 -5.98 -9.17 3.16
N TYR A 93 -5.81 -9.74 4.35
CA TYR A 93 -4.58 -9.65 5.11
C TYR A 93 -4.02 -11.04 5.43
N SER A 94 -2.71 -11.09 5.63
CA SER A 94 -1.99 -12.27 6.13
C SER A 94 -1.02 -11.82 7.21
N VAL A 95 -0.85 -12.65 8.23
CA VAL A 95 0.04 -12.42 9.37
C VAL A 95 0.98 -13.61 9.44
N SER A 96 2.28 -13.38 9.34
CA SER A 96 3.28 -14.44 9.53
C SER A 96 3.27 -14.92 10.97
N THR A 97 3.74 -16.15 11.22
CA THR A 97 3.94 -16.61 12.59
C THR A 97 4.93 -15.69 13.30
N PRO A 98 4.57 -15.08 14.45
CA PRO A 98 5.49 -14.24 15.21
C PRO A 98 6.69 -15.03 15.68
N SER A 99 7.85 -14.38 15.73
CA SER A 99 9.11 -14.96 16.18
C SER A 99 9.84 -13.99 17.10
N THR A 100 10.83 -14.46 17.86
CA THR A 100 11.68 -13.56 18.63
C THR A 100 12.62 -12.78 17.70
N PRO A 101 12.87 -11.48 17.95
CA PRO A 101 13.78 -10.68 17.16
C PRO A 101 15.14 -11.36 17.00
N THR A 102 15.66 -11.39 15.76
CA THR A 102 17.02 -11.91 15.49
C THR A 102 18.09 -10.85 15.74
N VAL A 103 17.69 -9.58 15.79
CA VAL A 103 18.55 -8.42 16.04
C VAL A 103 17.95 -7.56 17.14
N GLY A 104 18.75 -7.17 18.12
CA GLY A 104 18.31 -6.34 19.24
C GLY A 104 17.81 -7.14 20.46
N PRO A 105 17.30 -6.45 21.48
CA PRO A 105 16.94 -7.08 22.74
C PRO A 105 15.60 -7.83 22.64
N THR A 106 15.62 -9.12 22.98
CA THR A 106 14.41 -9.96 23.10
C THR A 106 13.52 -9.54 24.28
N PHE A 107 14.12 -8.88 25.28
CA PHE A 107 13.43 -8.35 26.44
C PHE A 107 13.77 -6.88 26.64
N VAL A 108 12.73 -6.07 26.83
CA VAL A 108 12.88 -4.64 27.11
C VAL A 108 12.46 -4.38 28.56
N PRO A 109 13.36 -3.87 29.42
CA PRO A 109 13.02 -3.58 30.81
C PRO A 109 12.02 -2.44 30.89
N MET A 110 11.09 -2.55 31.83
CA MET A 110 10.08 -1.53 32.07
C MET A 110 10.59 -0.56 33.14
N THR A 111 10.91 0.67 32.73
CA THR A 111 11.46 1.69 33.63
C THR A 111 10.56 1.89 34.84
N GLY A 112 11.14 1.80 36.04
CA GLY A 112 10.40 1.95 37.31
C GLY A 112 9.79 0.66 37.87
N TYR A 113 9.92 -0.47 37.18
CA TYR A 113 9.41 -1.78 37.63
C TYR A 113 10.54 -2.73 38.08
N SER A 114 11.59 -2.17 38.66
CA SER A 114 12.55 -2.93 39.45
C SER A 114 11.99 -3.09 40.86
N ILE A 115 11.70 -4.32 41.25
CA ILE A 115 11.30 -4.65 42.62
C ILE A 115 12.58 -4.86 43.43
N GLY A 116 12.66 -4.23 44.61
CA GLY A 116 13.78 -4.43 45.52
C GLY A 116 14.02 -5.92 45.78
N GLY A 117 15.29 -6.35 45.75
CA GLY A 117 15.65 -7.78 45.82
C GLY A 117 16.15 -8.38 44.50
N GLY A 118 16.42 -7.55 43.48
CA GLY A 118 17.03 -7.98 42.22
C GLY A 118 16.03 -8.36 41.15
N GLN A 119 14.73 -8.37 41.46
CA GLN A 119 13.67 -8.68 40.50
C GLN A 119 13.37 -7.49 39.58
N SER A 120 13.16 -7.77 38.29
CA SER A 120 12.83 -6.75 37.31
C SER A 120 11.78 -7.28 36.34
N TRP A 121 10.85 -6.40 35.95
CA TRP A 121 9.81 -6.70 34.98
C TRP A 121 10.08 -5.99 33.65
N GLY A 122 9.63 -6.60 32.57
CA GLY A 122 9.78 -6.06 31.22
C GLY A 122 8.74 -6.60 30.27
N TYR A 123 8.97 -6.35 28.99
CA TYR A 123 8.20 -6.91 27.88
C TYR A 123 9.09 -7.83 27.06
N ARG A 124 8.55 -8.99 26.65
CA ARG A 124 9.16 -9.83 25.61
C ARG A 124 8.74 -9.32 24.24
N VAL A 125 9.69 -9.10 23.36
CA VAL A 125 9.44 -8.59 22.00
C VAL A 125 9.27 -9.77 21.03
N TYR A 126 8.32 -9.65 20.11
CA TYR A 126 8.15 -10.51 18.96
C TYR A 126 8.11 -9.69 17.67
N GLU A 127 8.61 -10.27 16.60
CA GLU A 127 8.52 -9.73 15.26
C GLU A 127 7.61 -10.61 14.40
N ALA A 128 6.76 -9.96 13.62
CA ALA A 128 5.94 -10.60 12.60
C ALA A 128 5.85 -9.68 11.38
N THR A 129 5.67 -10.26 10.20
CA THR A 129 5.36 -9.54 8.98
C THR A 129 3.85 -9.62 8.74
N VAL A 130 3.22 -8.47 8.59
CA VAL A 130 1.83 -8.36 8.20
C VAL A 130 1.76 -7.88 6.75
N THR A 131 1.08 -8.67 5.94
CA THR A 131 0.86 -8.41 4.52
C THR A 131 -0.59 -8.02 4.31
N GLY A 132 -0.83 -6.86 3.71
CA GLY A 132 -2.14 -6.47 3.17
C GLY A 132 -2.14 -6.55 1.66
N GLU A 133 -3.17 -7.15 1.08
CA GLU A 133 -3.33 -7.31 -0.37
C GLU A 133 -4.72 -6.86 -0.81
N HIS A 134 -4.79 -6.33 -2.03
CA HIS A 134 -6.05 -6.13 -2.73
C HIS A 134 -6.04 -6.86 -4.07
N LEU A 135 -6.83 -7.94 -4.17
CA LEU A 135 -6.77 -8.90 -5.28
C LEU A 135 -7.22 -8.31 -6.62
N SER A 136 -8.14 -7.35 -6.63
CA SER A 136 -8.65 -6.74 -7.88
C SER A 136 -7.69 -5.71 -8.48
N TYR A 137 -6.98 -4.95 -7.64
CA TYR A 137 -6.01 -3.94 -8.07
C TYR A 137 -4.59 -4.52 -8.15
N ASN A 138 -4.39 -5.77 -7.72
CA ASN A 138 -3.10 -6.45 -7.63
C ASN A 138 -2.04 -5.61 -6.90
N THR A 139 -2.44 -5.05 -5.77
CA THR A 139 -1.60 -4.21 -4.91
C THR A 139 -1.31 -4.92 -3.59
N ARG A 140 -0.10 -4.73 -3.07
CA ARG A 140 0.40 -5.39 -1.87
C ARG A 140 1.21 -4.41 -1.02
N VAL A 141 1.03 -4.48 0.29
CA VAL A 141 1.79 -3.73 1.29
C VAL A 141 2.26 -4.72 2.35
N ASP A 142 3.57 -4.75 2.59
CA ASP A 142 4.19 -5.57 3.63
C ASP A 142 4.69 -4.65 4.73
N ILE A 143 4.38 -4.99 5.99
CA ILE A 143 4.76 -4.23 7.17
C ILE A 143 5.40 -5.20 8.17
N ASP A 144 6.67 -4.99 8.47
CA ASP A 144 7.34 -5.67 9.57
C ASP A 144 7.04 -4.93 10.87
N ILE A 145 6.53 -5.66 11.87
CA ILE A 145 6.10 -5.08 13.14
C ILE A 145 6.71 -5.83 14.32
N GLY A 146 7.19 -5.05 15.29
CA GLY A 146 7.57 -5.52 16.62
C GLY A 146 6.43 -5.34 17.62
N VAL A 147 6.05 -6.38 18.34
CA VAL A 147 5.02 -6.35 19.39
C VAL A 147 5.62 -6.79 20.72
N GLY A 148 5.43 -5.98 21.76
CA GLY A 148 5.85 -6.30 23.14
C GLY A 148 4.72 -6.98 23.92
N HIS A 149 5.02 -8.11 24.56
CA HIS A 149 4.13 -8.80 25.50
C HIS A 149 4.67 -8.69 26.92
N GLY A 150 3.82 -8.26 27.85
CA GLY A 150 4.16 -8.20 29.27
C GLY A 150 3.01 -7.65 30.11
N PRO A 151 3.23 -7.43 31.41
CA PRO A 151 4.51 -7.53 32.11
C PRO A 151 4.96 -8.99 32.32
N VAL A 152 6.22 -9.29 31.99
CA VAL A 152 6.89 -10.56 32.29
C VAL A 152 8.08 -10.34 33.22
N GLU A 153 8.35 -11.29 34.10
CA GLU A 153 9.55 -11.24 34.95
C GLU A 153 10.78 -11.48 34.07
N ILE A 154 11.75 -10.56 34.11
CA ILE A 154 13.01 -10.61 33.34
C ILE A 154 14.23 -10.76 34.27
N THR A 155 13.99 -11.06 35.55
CA THR A 155 15.02 -11.26 36.56
C THR A 155 16.02 -12.34 36.15
N THR A 156 17.31 -12.03 36.10
CA THR A 156 18.41 -13.01 35.93
C THR A 156 18.24 -13.98 34.75
N MET A 157 17.87 -13.48 33.56
CA MET A 157 18.10 -14.22 32.31
C MET A 157 18.94 -13.38 31.35
N SER A 158 20.21 -13.15 31.72
CA SER A 158 21.28 -13.20 30.73
C SER A 158 21.85 -14.61 30.72
N ARG A 159 21.37 -15.45 29.81
CA ARG A 159 22.21 -16.41 29.10
C ARG A 159 21.49 -16.97 27.89
#